data_AF-A0A7Y6PTY5-F1
#
_entry.id   AF-A0A7Y6PTY5-F1
#
_cell.length_a   1.000
_cell.length_b   1.000
_cell.length_c   1.000
_cell.angle_alpha   90.00
_cell.angle_beta   90.00
_cell.angle_gamma   90.00
#
_symmetry.space_group_name_H-M   'P 1'
#
loop_
_entity.id
_entity.type
_entity.pdbx_description
1 polymer ?
#
loop_
_entity_poly.entity_id
_entity_poly.type
_entity_poly.pdbx_seq_one_letter_code
_entity_poly.pdbx_strand_id
1 'polypeptide(L)'
;MAADRSDRIILFVGASLLALYVAQGVLHLECSALVQVQDDDRYRVISGCMLAVYLLHQSFMARRRVFDPVGVVFWHRLAGALAPVVLYLHASRFGYGYLFVLVSLFIGTIGFGLLHSVVLRVRLRWLFTWWFVLHVATSASLVVLSGYHVLVALAYE
;
A
#
# COMPACT_ATOMS: atom_id res chain seq x y z
N MET A 1 -0.69 20.30 18.80
CA MET A 1 -1.54 19.28 19.46
C MET A 1 -2.45 18.53 18.47
N ALA A 2 -3.18 19.21 17.57
CA ALA A 2 -4.05 18.55 16.58
C ALA A 2 -3.32 17.67 15.55
N ALA A 3 -2.19 18.15 14.98
CA ALA A 3 -1.40 17.39 14.01
C ALA A 3 -0.85 16.07 14.57
N ASP A 4 -0.41 16.07 15.82
CA ASP A 4 0.07 14.89 16.53
C ASP A 4 -1.06 13.88 16.82
N ARG A 5 -2.29 14.35 17.10
CA ARG A 5 -3.45 13.48 17.25
C ARG A 5 -3.79 12.76 15.93
N SER A 6 -3.87 13.50 14.82
CA SER A 6 -4.16 12.92 13.50
C SER A 6 -3.10 11.90 13.08
N ASP A 7 -1.83 12.18 13.37
CA ASP A 7 -0.73 11.27 13.08
C ASP A 7 -0.82 9.93 13.81
N ARG A 8 -1.23 9.96 15.09
CA ARG A 8 -1.45 8.75 15.89
C ARG A 8 -2.66 7.96 15.39
N ILE A 9 -3.73 8.64 15.00
CA ILE A 9 -4.93 7.99 14.44
C ILE A 9 -4.58 7.29 13.13
N ILE A 10 -3.91 7.99 12.20
CA ILE A 10 -3.49 7.41 10.91
C ILE A 10 -2.60 6.19 11.14
N LEU A 11 -1.62 6.30 12.05
CA LEU A 11 -0.75 5.18 12.41
C LEU A 11 -1.55 4.00 12.97
N PHE A 12 -2.43 4.24 13.94
CA PHE A 12 -3.21 3.18 14.58
C PHE A 12 -4.17 2.49 13.61
N VAL A 13 -4.91 3.27 12.83
CA VAL A 13 -5.84 2.74 11.81
C VAL A 13 -5.08 1.96 10.75
N GLY A 14 -4.02 2.54 10.18
CA GLY A 14 -3.25 1.88 9.15
C GLY A 14 -2.54 0.61 9.64
N ALA A 15 -1.97 0.64 10.85
CA ALA A 15 -1.35 -0.54 11.45
C ALA A 15 -2.38 -1.64 11.75
N SER A 16 -3.57 -1.26 12.24
CA SER A 16 -4.67 -2.20 12.49
C SER A 16 -5.16 -2.84 11.19
N LEU A 17 -5.40 -2.04 10.14
CA LEU A 17 -5.81 -2.54 8.84
C LEU A 17 -4.76 -3.45 8.19
N LEU A 18 -3.47 -3.08 8.30
CA LEU A 18 -2.38 -3.91 7.79
C LEU A 18 -2.28 -5.22 8.56
N ALA A 19 -2.36 -5.16 9.90
CA ALA A 19 -2.34 -6.36 10.74
C ALA A 19 -3.53 -7.28 10.45
N LEU A 20 -4.74 -6.72 10.26
CA LEU A 20 -5.92 -7.48 9.86
C LEU A 20 -5.75 -8.11 8.47
N TYR A 21 -5.20 -7.38 7.49
CA TYR A 21 -4.92 -7.92 6.16
C TYR A 21 -3.87 -9.05 6.18
N VAL A 22 -2.85 -8.94 7.02
CA VAL A 22 -1.85 -10.00 7.19
C VAL A 22 -2.45 -11.21 7.92
N ALA A 23 -3.15 -10.95 9.02
CA ALA A 23 -3.78 -11.99 9.83
C ALA A 23 -4.82 -12.78 9.04
N GLN A 24 -5.65 -12.11 8.23
CA GLN A 24 -6.64 -12.80 7.40
C GLN A 24 -5.97 -13.76 6.41
N GLY A 25 -4.86 -13.36 5.78
CA GLY A 25 -4.18 -14.21 4.81
C GLY A 25 -3.44 -15.39 5.44
N VAL A 26 -2.84 -15.19 6.61
CA VAL A 26 -2.12 -16.24 7.37
C VAL A 26 -3.08 -17.25 8.00
N LEU A 27 -4.20 -16.77 8.52
CA LEU A 27 -5.22 -17.60 9.18
C LEU A 27 -6.30 -18.09 8.20
N HIS A 28 -6.18 -17.78 6.91
CA HIS A 28 -7.15 -18.11 5.86
C HIS A 28 -8.59 -17.63 6.18
N LEU A 29 -8.72 -16.43 6.78
CA LEU A 29 -10.01 -15.82 7.16
C LEU A 29 -10.63 -15.01 6.02
N GLU A 30 -10.55 -15.55 4.81
CA GLU A 30 -11.04 -14.88 3.60
C GLU A 30 -12.58 -14.80 3.62
N CYS A 31 -13.13 -13.65 3.22
CA CYS A 31 -14.57 -13.52 3.01
C CYS A 31 -14.96 -14.29 1.74
N SER A 32 -15.69 -15.40 1.88
CA SER A 32 -16.10 -16.24 0.75
C SER A 32 -16.88 -15.49 -0.33
N ALA A 33 -17.75 -14.55 0.06
CA ALA A 33 -18.48 -13.70 -0.88
C ALA A 33 -17.54 -12.79 -1.70
N LEU A 34 -16.48 -12.25 -1.08
CA LEU A 34 -15.50 -11.44 -1.80
C LEU A 34 -14.64 -12.29 -2.73
N VAL A 35 -14.26 -13.50 -2.30
CA VAL A 35 -13.51 -14.44 -3.13
C VAL A 35 -14.29 -14.79 -4.40
N GLN A 36 -15.60 -15.09 -4.28
CA GLN A 36 -16.44 -15.39 -5.43
C GLN A 36 -16.49 -14.23 -6.44
N VAL A 37 -16.56 -13.00 -5.94
CA VAL A 37 -16.52 -11.80 -6.80
C VAL A 37 -15.13 -11.62 -7.41
N GLN A 38 -14.06 -11.94 -6.68
CA GLN A 38 -12.67 -11.89 -7.16
C GLN A 38 -12.32 -12.97 -8.19
N ASP A 39 -13.14 -14.01 -8.34
CA ASP A 39 -12.97 -15.03 -9.38
C ASP A 39 -13.62 -14.63 -10.72
N ASP A 40 -14.38 -13.53 -10.77
CA ASP A 40 -14.90 -12.95 -12.01
C ASP A 40 -13.82 -12.12 -12.74
N ASP A 41 -13.59 -12.44 -14.03
CA ASP A 41 -12.55 -11.80 -14.84
C ASP A 41 -12.75 -10.28 -14.96
N ARG A 42 -14.00 -9.82 -15.12
CA ARG A 42 -14.29 -8.38 -15.24
C ARG A 42 -13.96 -7.67 -13.92
N TYR A 43 -14.31 -8.28 -12.79
CA TYR A 43 -13.95 -7.75 -11.49
C TYR A 43 -12.43 -7.66 -11.31
N ARG A 44 -11.68 -8.70 -11.70
CA ARG A 44 -10.20 -8.70 -11.63
C ARG A 44 -9.58 -7.57 -12.42
N VAL A 45 -10.00 -7.38 -13.67
CA VAL A 45 -9.49 -6.30 -14.53
C VAL A 45 -9.83 -4.93 -13.94
N ILE A 46 -11.09 -4.71 -13.54
CA ILE A 46 -11.52 -3.40 -13.00
C ILE A 46 -10.81 -3.10 -11.68
N SER A 47 -10.83 -4.03 -10.73
CA SER A 47 -10.17 -3.84 -9.43
C SER A 47 -8.65 -3.68 -9.57
N GLY A 48 -8.03 -4.40 -10.50
CA GLY A 48 -6.60 -4.25 -10.84
C GLY A 48 -6.28 -2.88 -11.43
N CYS A 49 -7.10 -2.37 -12.36
CA CYS A 49 -6.97 -1.02 -12.89
C CYS A 49 -7.13 0.04 -11.79
N MET A 50 -8.11 -0.12 -10.90
CA MET A 50 -8.30 0.78 -9.75
C MET A 50 -7.07 0.77 -8.82
N LEU A 51 -6.50 -0.40 -8.54
CA LEU A 51 -5.29 -0.53 -7.73
C LEU A 51 -4.09 0.12 -8.41
N ALA A 52 -3.93 -0.04 -9.73
CA ALA A 52 -2.86 0.60 -10.50
C ALA A 52 -2.99 2.13 -10.47
N VAL A 53 -4.19 2.67 -10.69
CA VAL A 53 -4.46 4.11 -10.57
C VAL A 53 -4.17 4.61 -9.16
N TYR A 54 -4.55 3.84 -8.13
CA TYR A 54 -4.23 4.15 -6.75
C TYR A 54 -2.72 4.24 -6.50
N LEU A 55 -1.93 3.28 -7.01
CA LEU A 55 -0.46 3.29 -6.88
C LEU A 55 0.19 4.48 -7.60
N LEU A 56 -0.30 4.82 -8.80
CA LEU A 56 0.16 6.00 -9.54
C LEU A 56 -0.19 7.29 -8.79
N HIS A 57 -1.39 7.37 -8.22
CA HIS A 57 -1.82 8.49 -7.41
C HIS A 57 -0.95 8.67 -6.15
N GLN A 58 -0.62 7.58 -5.43
CA GLN A 58 0.33 7.63 -4.30
C GLN A 58 1.70 8.14 -4.73
N SER A 59 2.21 7.65 -5.86
CA SER A 59 3.50 8.06 -6.41
C SER A 59 3.51 9.53 -6.89
N PHE A 60 2.36 10.02 -7.35
CA PHE A 60 2.19 11.41 -7.77
C PHE A 60 2.14 12.35 -6.56
N MET A 61 1.38 12.02 -5.51
CA MET A 61 1.36 12.78 -4.26
C MET A 61 2.74 12.85 -3.61
N ALA A 62 3.47 11.73 -3.57
CA ALA A 62 4.83 11.69 -3.04
C ALA A 62 5.78 12.65 -3.76
N ARG A 63 5.61 12.87 -5.08
CA ARG A 63 6.38 13.84 -5.87
C ARG A 63 5.92 15.29 -5.64
N ARG A 64 4.61 15.51 -5.51
CA ARG A 64 4.04 16.86 -5.30
C ARG A 64 4.41 17.49 -3.95
N ARG A 65 4.83 16.70 -2.96
CA ARG A 65 5.30 17.22 -1.66
C ARG A 65 6.43 18.26 -1.76
N VAL A 66 7.18 18.26 -2.87
CA VAL A 66 8.24 19.25 -3.13
C VAL A 66 7.67 20.66 -3.29
N PHE A 67 6.43 20.78 -3.81
CA PHE A 67 5.79 22.05 -4.12
C PHE A 67 4.71 22.45 -3.10
N ASP A 68 4.02 21.47 -2.51
CA ASP A 68 3.05 21.70 -1.42
C ASP A 68 3.25 20.63 -0.33
N PRO A 69 4.07 20.93 0.69
CA PRO A 69 4.52 19.91 1.64
C PRO A 69 3.50 19.60 2.74
N VAL A 70 2.56 20.50 3.07
CA VAL A 70 1.72 20.34 4.27
C VAL A 70 0.44 19.56 3.94
N GLY A 71 -0.33 20.02 2.96
CA GLY A 71 -1.61 19.38 2.61
C GLY A 71 -1.42 18.01 1.94
N VAL A 72 -0.47 17.93 1.01
CA VAL A 72 -0.24 16.71 0.22
C VAL A 72 0.30 15.56 1.09
N VAL A 73 1.14 15.84 2.09
CA VAL A 73 1.69 14.81 2.98
C VAL A 73 0.60 14.20 3.86
N PHE A 74 -0.35 15.02 4.34
CA PHE A 74 -1.49 14.50 5.11
C PHE A 74 -2.32 13.52 4.26
N TRP A 75 -2.72 13.93 3.05
CA TRP A 75 -3.54 13.09 2.18
C TRP A 75 -2.81 11.83 1.69
N HIS A 76 -1.53 11.94 1.36
CA HIS A 76 -0.68 10.79 1.01
C HIS A 76 -0.65 9.76 2.14
N ARG A 77 -0.44 10.21 3.39
CA ARG A 77 -0.39 9.33 4.55
C ARG A 77 -1.74 8.72 4.90
N LEU A 78 -2.81 9.52 4.87
CA LEU A 78 -4.16 9.03 5.13
C LEU A 78 -4.57 7.99 4.09
N ALA A 79 -4.41 8.31 2.81
CA ALA A 79 -4.73 7.38 1.73
C ALA A 79 -3.85 6.12 1.82
N GLY A 80 -2.56 6.26 2.11
CA GLY A 80 -1.65 5.13 2.32
C GLY A 80 -2.03 4.23 3.50
N ALA A 81 -2.57 4.78 4.59
CA ALA A 81 -3.07 4.00 5.71
C ALA A 81 -4.31 3.15 5.34
N LEU A 82 -5.08 3.57 4.33
CA LEU A 82 -6.22 2.81 3.80
C LEU A 82 -5.82 1.79 2.71
N ALA A 83 -4.56 1.77 2.29
CA ALA A 83 -4.07 0.86 1.26
C ALA A 83 -4.33 -0.64 1.51
N PRO A 84 -4.27 -1.16 2.76
CA PRO A 84 -4.60 -2.57 3.01
C PRO A 84 -6.02 -2.94 2.57
N VAL A 85 -6.98 -2.02 2.69
CA VAL A 85 -8.37 -2.25 2.26
C VAL A 85 -8.45 -2.30 0.74
N VAL A 86 -7.78 -1.36 0.06
CA VAL A 86 -7.74 -1.34 -1.42
C VAL A 86 -7.11 -2.62 -1.95
N LEU A 87 -6.02 -3.08 -1.34
CA LEU A 87 -5.39 -4.34 -1.68
C LEU A 87 -6.31 -5.53 -1.40
N TYR A 88 -6.97 -5.58 -0.23
CA TYR A 88 -7.88 -6.67 0.13
C TYR A 88 -9.04 -6.81 -0.84
N LEU A 89 -9.60 -5.70 -1.32
CA LEU A 89 -10.66 -5.70 -2.33
C LEU A 89 -10.18 -6.29 -3.66
N HIS A 90 -8.94 -6.10 -4.04
CA HIS A 90 -8.39 -6.70 -5.27
C HIS A 90 -7.91 -8.14 -5.08
N ALA A 91 -7.20 -8.42 -3.97
CA ALA A 91 -6.55 -9.69 -3.68
C ALA A 91 -6.67 -10.05 -2.20
N SER A 92 -7.66 -10.89 -1.87
CA SER A 92 -7.82 -11.47 -0.53
C SER A 92 -6.77 -12.56 -0.25
N ARG A 93 -6.34 -13.28 -1.29
CA ARG A 93 -5.30 -14.31 -1.26
C ARG A 93 -3.93 -13.74 -1.61
N PHE A 94 -2.88 -14.17 -0.91
CA PHE A 94 -1.51 -13.76 -1.23
C PHE A 94 -0.96 -14.40 -2.52
N GLY A 95 -1.59 -15.48 -2.98
CA GLY A 95 -1.11 -16.24 -4.14
C GLY A 95 0.26 -16.87 -3.88
N TYR A 96 0.94 -17.25 -4.96
CA TYR A 96 2.26 -17.87 -4.92
C TYR A 96 3.21 -17.20 -5.92
N GLY A 97 4.52 -17.42 -5.73
CA GLY A 97 5.56 -16.94 -6.64
C GLY A 97 5.51 -15.41 -6.83
N TYR A 98 5.25 -14.99 -8.06
CA TYR A 98 5.23 -13.57 -8.45
C TYR A 98 4.20 -12.73 -7.68
N LEU A 99 2.99 -13.26 -7.46
CA LEU A 99 1.92 -12.55 -6.74
C LEU A 99 2.30 -12.34 -5.27
N PHE A 100 2.93 -13.35 -4.65
CA PHE A 100 3.41 -13.24 -3.28
C PHE A 100 4.47 -12.14 -3.13
N VAL A 101 5.37 -11.99 -4.11
CA VAL A 101 6.36 -10.90 -4.14
C VAL A 101 5.67 -9.54 -4.23
N LEU A 102 4.68 -9.38 -5.10
CA LEU A 102 3.91 -8.14 -5.22
C LEU A 102 3.20 -7.76 -3.93
N VAL A 103 2.48 -8.71 -3.32
CA VAL A 103 1.79 -8.49 -2.05
C VAL A 103 2.78 -8.14 -0.94
N SER A 104 3.93 -8.82 -0.90
CA SER A 104 5.00 -8.54 0.07
C SER A 104 5.57 -7.12 -0.08
N LEU A 105 5.81 -6.67 -1.32
CA LEU A 105 6.25 -5.30 -1.61
C LEU A 105 5.19 -4.26 -1.27
N PHE A 106 3.91 -4.58 -1.50
CA PHE A 106 2.79 -3.72 -1.13
C PHE A 106 2.70 -3.56 0.39
N ILE A 107 2.71 -4.67 1.13
CA ILE A 107 2.75 -4.69 2.60
C ILE A 107 3.97 -3.92 3.13
N GLY A 108 5.15 -4.18 2.58
CA GLY A 108 6.39 -3.49 2.98
C GLY A 108 6.30 -1.98 2.76
N THR A 109 5.76 -1.56 1.62
CA THR A 109 5.57 -0.13 1.28
C THR A 109 4.63 0.56 2.26
N ILE A 110 3.52 -0.08 2.63
CA ILE A 110 2.61 0.43 3.67
C ILE A 110 3.31 0.49 5.01
N GLY A 111 3.97 -0.59 5.42
CA GLY A 111 4.69 -0.69 6.69
C GLY A 111 5.71 0.43 6.84
N PHE A 112 6.55 0.65 5.83
CA PHE A 112 7.48 1.78 5.83
C PHE A 112 6.74 3.13 5.86
N GLY A 113 5.65 3.30 5.10
CA GLY A 113 4.86 4.54 5.13
C GLY A 113 4.31 4.89 6.53
N LEU A 114 3.84 3.89 7.28
CA LEU A 114 3.31 4.07 8.63
C LEU A 114 4.40 4.50 9.64
N LEU A 115 5.64 4.06 9.44
CA LEU A 115 6.76 4.41 10.33
C LEU A 115 7.19 5.89 10.26
N HIS A 116 6.64 6.68 9.34
CA HIS A 116 6.95 8.12 9.16
C HIS A 116 7.00 8.90 10.49
N SER A 117 5.92 8.86 11.28
CA SER A 117 5.83 9.65 12.52
C SER A 117 6.72 9.12 13.65
N VAL A 118 7.11 7.85 13.59
CA VAL A 118 8.03 7.23 14.56
C VAL A 118 9.46 7.67 14.25
N VAL A 119 9.88 7.55 13.00
CA VAL A 119 11.23 7.91 12.54
C VAL A 119 11.52 9.40 12.75
N LEU A 120 10.55 10.27 12.46
CA LEU A 120 10.71 11.72 12.70
C LEU A 120 10.84 12.07 14.18
N ARG A 121 10.24 11.29 15.10
CA ARG A 121 10.36 11.51 16.55
C ARG A 121 11.72 11.09 17.10
N VAL A 122 12.32 10.04 16.54
CA VAL A 122 13.62 9.51 16.98
C VAL A 122 14.79 10.46 16.63
N ARG A 123 14.63 11.36 15.65
CA ARG A 123 15.61 12.41 15.25
C ARG A 123 17.02 11.91 14.89
N LEU A 124 17.19 10.61 14.62
CA LEU A 124 18.44 10.03 14.13
C LEU A 124 18.53 10.17 12.60
N ARG A 125 19.51 10.93 12.11
CA ARG A 125 19.66 11.22 10.66
C ARG A 125 19.83 9.94 9.82
N TRP A 126 20.66 9.00 10.28
CA TRP A 126 20.90 7.75 9.55
C TRP A 126 19.63 6.91 9.42
N LEU A 127 18.83 6.81 10.49
CA LEU A 127 17.57 6.08 10.48
C LEU A 127 16.58 6.69 9.48
N PHE A 128 16.49 8.03 9.44
CA PHE A 128 15.67 8.74 8.46
C PHE A 128 16.11 8.43 7.03
N THR A 129 17.41 8.47 6.74
CA THR A 129 17.94 8.15 5.41
C THR A 129 17.60 6.74 4.97
N TRP A 130 17.85 5.73 5.83
CA TRP A 130 17.53 4.33 5.51
C TRP A 130 16.04 4.11 5.31
N TRP A 131 15.22 4.62 6.23
CA TRP A 131 13.77 4.53 6.12
C TRP A 131 13.26 5.14 4.80
N PHE A 132 13.75 6.33 4.46
CA PHE A 132 13.32 7.03 3.25
C PHE A 132 13.75 6.27 1.98
N VAL A 133 15.00 5.81 1.92
CA VAL A 133 15.51 5.02 0.78
C VAL A 133 14.71 3.73 0.62
N LEU A 134 14.51 2.98 1.70
CA LEU A 134 13.74 1.73 1.66
C LEU A 134 12.31 1.97 1.20
N HIS A 135 11.62 2.95 1.79
CA HIS A 135 10.24 3.27 1.42
C HIS A 135 10.10 3.65 -0.06
N VAL A 136 11.00 4.50 -0.56
CA VAL A 136 10.97 4.94 -1.97
C VAL A 136 11.35 3.79 -2.90
N ALA A 137 12.38 3.01 -2.56
CA ALA A 137 12.81 1.87 -3.36
C ALA A 137 11.71 0.80 -3.47
N THR A 138 11.08 0.41 -2.34
CA THR A 138 9.99 -0.57 -2.37
C THR A 138 8.78 -0.03 -3.13
N SER A 139 8.45 1.26 -3.00
CA SER A 139 7.37 1.89 -3.76
C SER A 139 7.65 1.88 -5.27
N ALA A 140 8.88 2.21 -5.66
CA ALA A 140 9.27 2.22 -7.07
C ALA A 140 9.27 0.80 -7.67
N SER A 141 9.82 -0.18 -6.95
CA SER A 141 9.77 -1.59 -7.34
C SER A 141 8.33 -2.08 -7.47
N LEU A 142 7.46 -1.70 -6.53
CA LEU A 142 6.04 -2.05 -6.56
C LEU A 142 5.36 -1.49 -7.82
N VAL A 143 5.57 -0.21 -8.15
CA VAL A 143 4.98 0.39 -9.37
C VAL A 143 5.47 -0.31 -10.63
N VAL A 144 6.77 -0.58 -10.75
CA VAL A 144 7.34 -1.25 -11.93
C VAL A 144 6.80 -2.66 -12.08
N LEU A 145 6.81 -3.46 -11.02
CA LEU A 145 6.30 -4.83 -11.05
C LEU A 145 4.78 -4.85 -11.23
N SER A 146 4.02 -3.97 -10.60
CA SER A 146 2.58 -3.87 -10.87
C SER A 146 2.29 -3.52 -12.33
N GLY A 147 3.10 -2.65 -12.96
CA GLY A 147 3.00 -2.38 -14.40
C GLY A 147 3.25 -3.63 -15.24
N TYR A 148 4.31 -4.38 -14.94
CA TYR A 148 4.57 -5.67 -15.60
C TYR A 148 3.43 -6.67 -15.38
N HIS A 149 2.86 -6.73 -14.18
CA HIS A 149 1.73 -7.60 -13.86
C HIS A 149 0.51 -7.28 -14.72
N VAL A 150 0.15 -6.01 -14.86
CA VAL A 150 -0.97 -5.57 -15.70
C VAL A 150 -0.71 -5.93 -17.17
N LEU A 151 0.51 -5.72 -17.67
CA LEU A 151 0.86 -6.09 -19.05
C LEU A 151 0.71 -7.60 -19.31
N VAL A 152 1.20 -8.43 -18.39
CA VAL A 152 1.09 -9.89 -18.50
C VAL A 152 -0.37 -10.33 -18.37
N ALA A 153 -1.12 -9.78 -17.41
CA ALA A 153 -2.54 -10.10 -17.23
C ALA A 153 -3.33 -9.81 -18.51
N LEU A 154 -3.15 -8.64 -19.13
CA LEU A 154 -3.86 -8.27 -20.35
C LEU A 154 -3.39 -9.03 -21.61
N ALA A 155 -2.17 -9.57 -21.61
CA ALA A 155 -1.61 -10.29 -22.76
C ALA A 155 -1.95 -11.78 -22.78
N TYR A 156 -2.26 -12.37 -21.63
CA TYR A 156 -2.51 -13.80 -21.46
C TYR A 156 -3.92 -14.13 -20.93
N GLU A 157 -4.78 -13.12 -20.74
CA GLU A 157 -6.25 -13.26 -20.76
C GLU A 157 -6.77 -13.31 -22.20
#